data_AF-A0A2A4GCP7-F1
#
_entry.id   AF-A0A2A4GCP7-F1
#
_cell.length_a   1.000
_cell.length_b   1.000
_cell.length_c   1.000
_cell.angle_alpha   90.00
_cell.angle_beta   90.00
_cell.angle_gamma   90.00
#
_symmetry.space_group_name_H-M   'P 1'
#
loop_
_entity.id
_entity.type
_entity.pdbx_description
1 polymer ?
#
loop_
_entity_poly.entity_id
_entity_poly.type
_entity_poly.pdbx_seq_one_letter_code
_entity_poly.pdbx_strand_id
1 'polypeptide(L)'
;MKVEQIYTGCLAHAAYYIESKGEAAVFDPLREVQPYLDRADKDGAKIKYVFETHFHADFVSGHLDLKKKSGAQIVFGPTAKPGYEATVAEDGQVFEIGDYKIKVIHTPGHTMESTTFLLIDAEGKEHGLITGDTLFIGDVGRPDLAQHVIADLTEEKLAGHLFDSLRNKIMPLADELIVYPNHGAGSACGKNMSTETTDTLGNQKQTNYALRADMTKDEFIKELLTGLTTPPGYFPQNVLMNIKGYESLDTVMDRGLNPLDPEGFEEVANATQALILDTRSADDFSKGFIPKSINIGLKGSFAQWVGEMIPDVKQPILLVTDPGDEEEAVTRLSRVGYDNTVGYLQGGYEAWEKSDSLSFEVGRVDIDAFLSIYKDESPLVFDVRKKSEFDSQHLVGAINIPLNEINEHLEEFPKDKAFIIHCAGGYRSMIAASILKQRGWDNFVDISGGFKDMVNTELPLTAYVCPTTML
;
A
#
# COMPACT_ATOMS: atom_id res chain seq x y z
N MET A 1 -13.86 -0.75 -27.91
CA MET A 1 -13.04 0.15 -27.05
C MET A 1 -11.81 -0.61 -26.55
N LYS A 2 -10.65 0.06 -26.40
CA LYS A 2 -9.46 -0.50 -25.74
C LYS A 2 -9.26 0.18 -24.38
N VAL A 3 -9.16 -0.61 -23.32
CA VAL A 3 -8.86 -0.14 -21.96
C VAL A 3 -7.49 -0.70 -21.58
N GLU A 4 -6.53 0.19 -21.28
CA GLU A 4 -5.19 -0.22 -20.86
C GLU A 4 -5.09 -0.13 -19.34
N GLN A 5 -4.82 -1.25 -18.69
CA GLN A 5 -4.56 -1.31 -17.26
C GLN A 5 -3.06 -1.09 -17.00
N ILE A 6 -2.74 -0.12 -16.14
CA ILE A 6 -1.39 0.19 -15.69
C ILE A 6 -1.30 -0.24 -14.23
N TYR A 7 -0.78 -1.45 -14.01
CA TYR A 7 -0.78 -2.11 -12.71
C TYR A 7 0.54 -1.94 -11.96
N THR A 8 0.47 -1.59 -10.68
CA THR A 8 1.63 -1.40 -9.80
C THR A 8 1.62 -2.44 -8.69
N GLY A 9 2.44 -3.48 -8.87
CA GLY A 9 2.44 -4.64 -8.00
C GLY A 9 2.73 -4.36 -6.52
N CYS A 10 3.55 -3.34 -6.19
CA CYS A 10 3.87 -3.03 -4.80
C CYS A 10 2.72 -2.45 -3.97
N LEU A 11 1.70 -1.89 -4.63
CA LEU A 11 0.47 -1.40 -3.99
C LEU A 11 -0.75 -2.27 -4.35
N ALA A 12 -0.57 -3.24 -5.24
CA ALA A 12 -1.65 -3.98 -5.87
C ALA A 12 -2.71 -3.05 -6.51
N HIS A 13 -2.29 -1.88 -7.01
CA HIS A 13 -3.12 -0.81 -7.56
C HIS A 13 -3.15 -0.83 -9.10
N ALA A 14 -4.32 -0.54 -9.67
CA ALA A 14 -4.59 -0.42 -11.09
C ALA A 14 -5.04 1.01 -11.43
N ALA A 15 -4.25 1.71 -12.23
CA ALA A 15 -4.72 2.87 -12.97
C ALA A 15 -5.19 2.44 -14.36
N TYR A 16 -6.06 3.23 -14.98
CA TYR A 16 -6.54 2.93 -16.34
C TYR A 16 -6.28 4.08 -17.29
N TYR A 17 -5.93 3.75 -18.53
CA TYR A 17 -5.79 4.67 -19.64
C TYR A 17 -6.72 4.26 -20.78
N ILE A 18 -7.49 5.23 -21.28
CA ILE A 18 -8.32 5.09 -22.47
C ILE A 18 -8.00 6.21 -23.45
N GLU A 19 -8.00 5.89 -24.74
CA GLU A 19 -7.77 6.85 -25.82
C GLU A 19 -8.78 6.63 -26.94
N SER A 20 -9.25 7.72 -27.53
CA SER A 20 -10.01 7.72 -28.77
C SER A 20 -9.86 9.06 -29.48
N LYS A 21 -9.54 9.02 -30.78
CA LYS A 21 -9.45 10.19 -31.67
C LYS A 21 -8.53 11.31 -31.16
N GLY A 22 -7.43 10.96 -30.51
CA GLY A 22 -6.47 11.92 -29.97
C GLY A 22 -6.92 12.59 -28.67
N GLU A 23 -7.98 12.10 -28.03
CA GLU A 23 -8.35 12.44 -26.67
C GLU A 23 -8.13 11.23 -25.76
N ALA A 24 -7.59 11.46 -24.56
CA ALA A 24 -7.35 10.43 -23.58
C ALA A 24 -7.97 10.77 -22.22
N ALA A 25 -8.26 9.75 -21.43
CA ALA A 25 -8.57 9.88 -20.02
C ALA A 25 -7.76 8.88 -19.19
N VAL A 26 -7.40 9.32 -17.98
CA VAL A 26 -6.72 8.50 -16.98
C VAL A 26 -7.64 8.35 -15.77
N PHE A 27 -7.69 7.16 -15.19
CA PHE A 27 -8.46 6.85 -13.99
C PHE A 27 -7.48 6.50 -12.87
N ASP A 28 -7.65 7.19 -11.74
CA ASP A 28 -6.90 6.98 -10.49
C ASP A 28 -5.37 6.87 -10.69
N PRO A 29 -4.74 7.92 -11.28
CA PRO A 29 -3.30 7.94 -11.51
C PRO A 29 -2.51 7.85 -10.21
N LEU A 30 -1.41 7.11 -10.24
CA LEU A 30 -0.38 7.16 -9.20
C LEU A 30 0.33 8.52 -9.16
N ARG A 31 1.05 8.71 -8.06
CA ARG A 31 1.86 9.89 -7.74
C ARG A 31 2.75 10.34 -8.89
N GLU A 32 3.52 9.41 -9.47
CA GLU A 32 4.39 9.65 -10.61
C GLU A 32 3.62 9.61 -11.93
N VAL A 33 3.41 10.78 -12.53
CA VAL A 33 2.48 10.92 -13.67
C VAL A 33 3.13 10.76 -15.04
N GLN A 34 4.46 10.67 -15.11
CA GLN A 34 5.21 10.61 -16.36
C GLN A 34 4.80 9.41 -17.25
N PRO A 35 4.56 8.20 -16.72
CA PRO A 35 4.12 7.07 -17.55
C PRO A 35 2.82 7.35 -18.32
N TYR A 36 1.90 8.13 -17.74
CA TYR A 36 0.64 8.49 -18.40
C TYR A 36 0.86 9.52 -19.51
N LEU A 37 1.75 10.50 -19.27
CA LEU A 37 2.12 11.52 -20.26
C LEU A 37 2.82 10.87 -21.47
N ASP A 38 3.82 10.02 -21.22
CA ASP A 38 4.54 9.30 -22.27
C ASP A 38 3.60 8.40 -23.09
N ARG A 39 2.63 7.77 -22.42
CA ARG A 39 1.63 6.94 -23.08
C ARG A 39 0.75 7.77 -24.02
N ALA A 40 0.27 8.92 -23.57
CA ALA A 40 -0.54 9.85 -24.36
C ALA A 40 0.24 10.41 -25.55
N ASP A 41 1.49 10.81 -25.35
CA ASP A 41 2.37 11.31 -26.41
C ASP A 41 2.61 10.24 -27.49
N LYS A 42 2.80 8.98 -27.09
CA LYS A 42 2.96 7.85 -28.01
C LYS A 42 1.70 7.59 -28.86
N ASP A 43 0.52 7.92 -28.35
CA ASP A 43 -0.74 7.82 -29.10
C ASP A 43 -1.06 9.12 -29.88
N GLY A 44 -0.26 10.18 -29.72
CA GLY A 44 -0.58 11.50 -30.25
C GLY A 44 -1.86 12.08 -29.65
N ALA A 45 -2.18 11.71 -28.41
CA ALA A 45 -3.40 12.06 -27.71
C ALA A 45 -3.16 13.12 -26.63
N LYS A 46 -4.19 13.92 -26.36
CA LYS A 46 -4.20 14.85 -25.23
C LYS A 46 -5.04 14.27 -24.10
N ILE A 47 -4.45 14.18 -22.90
CA ILE A 47 -5.18 13.81 -21.69
C ILE A 47 -6.16 14.94 -21.36
N LYS A 48 -7.45 14.63 -21.48
CA LYS A 48 -8.56 15.56 -21.33
C LYS A 48 -9.15 15.49 -19.94
N TYR A 49 -9.22 14.29 -19.36
CA TYR A 49 -9.77 14.06 -18.03
C TYR A 49 -8.87 13.18 -17.17
N VAL A 50 -8.86 13.50 -15.89
CA VAL A 50 -8.39 12.62 -14.82
C VAL A 50 -9.60 12.30 -13.97
N PHE A 51 -10.07 11.07 -14.06
CA PHE A 51 -11.18 10.58 -13.25
C PHE A 51 -10.64 9.98 -11.96
N GLU A 52 -11.21 10.40 -10.85
CA GLU A 52 -10.96 9.80 -9.55
C GLU A 52 -12.23 9.06 -9.11
N THR A 53 -12.10 7.76 -8.83
CA THR A 53 -13.22 6.96 -8.35
C THR A 53 -13.62 7.32 -6.93
N HIS A 54 -12.66 7.74 -6.10
CA HIS A 54 -12.83 8.18 -4.72
C HIS A 54 -11.57 8.89 -4.19
N PHE A 55 -11.61 9.43 -2.97
CA PHE A 55 -10.38 9.86 -2.29
C PHE A 55 -9.62 8.64 -1.74
N HIS A 56 -8.56 8.23 -2.44
CA HIS A 56 -7.74 7.08 -2.06
C HIS A 56 -7.12 7.22 -0.67
N ALA A 57 -6.99 6.11 0.04
CA ALA A 57 -6.42 6.05 1.38
C ALA A 57 -5.03 5.40 1.40
N ASP A 58 -4.75 4.48 0.49
CA ASP A 58 -3.54 3.68 0.44
C ASP A 58 -2.43 4.34 -0.38
N PHE A 59 -2.75 5.33 -1.22
CA PHE A 59 -1.76 6.13 -1.93
C PHE A 59 -2.19 7.60 -2.10
N VAL A 60 -1.22 8.46 -2.38
CA VAL A 60 -1.45 9.83 -2.82
C VAL A 60 -1.54 9.85 -4.34
N SER A 61 -2.71 10.19 -4.87
CA SER A 61 -2.94 10.20 -6.31
C SER A 61 -2.07 11.25 -7.01
N GLY A 62 -1.83 11.08 -8.30
CA GLY A 62 -1.13 12.04 -9.16
C GLY A 62 -2.04 13.07 -9.82
N HIS A 63 -3.33 13.14 -9.49
CA HIS A 63 -4.31 13.98 -10.20
C HIS A 63 -3.91 15.45 -10.31
N LEU A 64 -3.30 16.06 -9.29
CA LEU A 64 -2.88 17.47 -9.35
C LEU A 64 -1.69 17.67 -10.30
N ASP A 65 -0.69 16.79 -10.24
CA ASP A 65 0.47 16.86 -11.13
C ASP A 65 0.08 16.57 -12.57
N LEU A 66 -0.81 15.60 -12.80
CA LEU A 66 -1.30 15.27 -14.12
C LEU A 66 -2.15 16.42 -14.70
N LYS A 67 -3.04 17.03 -13.92
CA LYS A 67 -3.75 18.27 -14.30
C LYS A 67 -2.77 19.37 -14.69
N LYS A 68 -1.76 19.64 -13.84
CA LYS A 68 -0.79 20.72 -14.06
C LYS A 68 0.04 20.50 -15.34
N LYS A 69 0.48 19.26 -15.60
CA LYS A 69 1.36 18.93 -16.74
C LYS A 69 0.60 18.77 -18.06
N SER A 70 -0.64 18.27 -18.04
CA SER A 70 -1.42 17.98 -19.26
C SER A 70 -2.51 19.03 -19.58
N GLY A 71 -2.94 19.80 -18.58
CA GLY A 71 -4.12 20.65 -18.66
C GLY A 71 -5.46 19.90 -18.57
N ALA A 72 -5.44 18.63 -18.16
CA ALA A 72 -6.64 17.81 -17.98
C ALA A 72 -7.56 18.34 -16.86
N GLN A 73 -8.86 18.04 -16.98
CA GLN A 73 -9.85 18.33 -15.96
C GLN A 73 -9.95 17.16 -14.97
N ILE A 74 -9.78 17.44 -13.67
CA ILE A 74 -10.02 16.46 -12.62
C ILE A 74 -11.52 16.30 -12.42
N VAL A 75 -12.00 15.06 -12.36
CA VAL A 75 -13.41 14.72 -12.18
C VAL A 75 -13.56 13.72 -11.05
N PHE A 76 -14.34 14.10 -10.04
CA PHE A 76 -14.88 13.20 -9.03
C PHE A 76 -16.38 13.02 -9.26
N GLY A 77 -16.98 11.98 -8.67
CA GLY A 77 -18.43 11.85 -8.68
C GLY A 77 -19.14 12.61 -7.56
N PRO A 78 -20.44 12.34 -7.34
CA PRO A 78 -21.26 13.11 -6.42
C PRO A 78 -20.71 13.12 -4.99
N THR A 79 -21.01 14.21 -4.26
CA THR A 79 -20.66 14.42 -2.85
C THR A 79 -19.18 14.69 -2.53
N ALA A 80 -18.27 14.55 -3.51
CA ALA A 80 -16.87 14.92 -3.36
C ALA A 80 -16.69 16.41 -2.98
N LYS A 81 -15.74 16.69 -2.08
CA LYS A 81 -15.42 18.04 -1.59
C LYS A 81 -13.90 18.29 -1.58
N PRO A 82 -13.26 18.33 -2.76
CA PRO A 82 -11.83 18.62 -2.82
C PRO A 82 -11.52 20.07 -2.42
N GLY A 83 -10.35 20.28 -1.82
CA GLY A 83 -9.78 21.58 -1.45
C GLY A 83 -9.12 22.31 -2.62
N TYR A 84 -9.26 21.78 -3.82
CA TYR A 84 -8.73 22.30 -5.07
C TYR A 84 -9.80 22.25 -6.17
N GLU A 85 -9.54 22.91 -7.30
CA GLU A 85 -10.49 22.95 -8.41
C GLU A 85 -10.59 21.58 -9.11
N ALA A 86 -11.76 20.97 -9.00
CA ALA A 86 -12.16 19.78 -9.72
C ALA A 86 -13.65 19.86 -10.07
N THR A 87 -14.08 19.02 -11.02
CA THR A 87 -15.49 18.85 -11.34
C THR A 87 -16.09 17.77 -10.48
N VAL A 88 -17.16 18.12 -9.78
CA VAL A 88 -18.00 17.17 -9.04
C VAL A 88 -19.16 16.81 -9.96
N ALA A 89 -19.11 15.61 -10.53
CA ALA A 89 -20.09 15.15 -11.49
C ALA A 89 -21.41 14.75 -10.81
N GLU A 90 -22.50 14.80 -11.57
CA GLU A 90 -23.81 14.27 -11.17
C GLU A 90 -23.93 12.78 -11.50
N ASP A 91 -24.77 12.04 -10.76
CA ASP A 91 -25.08 10.64 -11.10
C ASP A 91 -25.70 10.56 -12.50
N GLY A 92 -25.18 9.67 -13.34
CA GLY A 92 -25.59 9.52 -14.74
C GLY A 92 -24.99 10.53 -15.72
N GLN A 93 -24.17 11.49 -15.27
CA GLN A 93 -23.47 12.43 -16.15
C GLN A 93 -22.55 11.68 -17.12
N VAL A 94 -22.48 12.15 -18.37
CA VAL A 94 -21.67 11.54 -19.43
C VAL A 94 -20.55 12.49 -19.86
N PHE A 95 -19.34 11.95 -19.97
CA PHE A 95 -18.16 12.63 -20.49
C PHE A 95 -17.73 11.98 -21.81
N GLU A 96 -17.33 12.78 -22.79
CA GLU A 96 -16.91 12.32 -24.11
C GLU A 96 -15.38 12.36 -24.25
N ILE A 97 -14.82 11.24 -24.71
CA ILE A 97 -13.41 11.04 -25.03
C ILE A 97 -13.33 10.61 -26.49
N GLY A 98 -13.11 11.54 -27.41
CA GLY A 98 -13.23 11.25 -28.84
C GLY A 98 -14.58 10.63 -29.18
N ASP A 99 -14.57 9.41 -29.71
CA ASP A 99 -15.80 8.65 -30.02
C ASP A 99 -16.36 7.85 -28.82
N TYR A 100 -15.66 7.80 -27.70
CA TYR A 100 -16.05 7.04 -26.50
C TYR A 100 -16.82 7.89 -25.50
N LYS A 101 -17.63 7.24 -24.66
CA LYS A 101 -18.41 7.88 -23.59
C LYS A 101 -18.14 7.21 -22.24
N ILE A 102 -18.04 8.03 -21.21
CA ILE A 102 -17.83 7.63 -19.82
C ILE A 102 -19.01 8.13 -19.01
N LYS A 103 -19.84 7.21 -18.52
CA LYS A 103 -21.02 7.53 -17.72
C LYS A 103 -20.73 7.32 -16.24
N VAL A 104 -20.96 8.36 -15.45
CA VAL A 104 -20.82 8.37 -13.99
C VAL A 104 -21.96 7.56 -13.37
N ILE A 105 -21.63 6.68 -12.44
CA ILE A 105 -22.59 5.95 -11.61
C ILE A 105 -22.16 6.09 -10.16
N HIS A 106 -22.96 6.83 -9.37
CA HIS A 106 -22.66 7.06 -7.95
C HIS A 106 -22.91 5.78 -7.14
N THR A 107 -21.86 5.34 -6.44
CA THR A 107 -21.84 4.07 -5.72
C THR A 107 -21.22 4.24 -4.32
N PRO A 108 -21.86 5.02 -3.44
CA PRO A 108 -21.35 5.21 -2.08
C PRO A 108 -21.28 3.86 -1.35
N GLY A 109 -20.25 3.69 -0.54
CA GLY A 109 -20.02 2.44 0.18
C GLY A 109 -18.64 2.40 0.79
N HIS A 110 -17.60 2.21 -0.04
CA HIS A 110 -16.21 2.33 0.40
C HIS A 110 -15.92 3.74 0.94
N THR A 111 -16.35 4.75 0.17
CA THR A 111 -16.45 6.16 0.59
C THR A 111 -17.80 6.73 0.16
N MET A 112 -18.14 7.95 0.56
CA MET A 112 -19.41 8.56 0.16
C MET A 112 -19.40 9.09 -1.28
N GLU A 113 -18.24 9.51 -1.77
CA GLU A 113 -18.04 9.98 -3.13
C GLU A 113 -17.69 8.87 -4.13
N SER A 114 -17.50 7.64 -3.64
CA SER A 114 -17.22 6.45 -4.45
C SER A 114 -18.12 6.40 -5.69
N THR A 115 -17.46 6.26 -6.83
CA THR A 115 -18.07 6.35 -8.15
C THR A 115 -17.51 5.28 -9.05
N THR A 116 -18.39 4.61 -9.79
CA THR A 116 -18.03 3.72 -10.88
C THR A 116 -18.25 4.40 -12.22
N PHE A 117 -17.42 4.07 -13.21
CA PHE A 117 -17.46 4.67 -14.53
C PHE A 117 -17.81 3.62 -15.58
N LEU A 118 -19.01 3.72 -16.13
CA LEU A 118 -19.46 2.85 -17.22
C LEU A 118 -18.86 3.33 -18.54
N LEU A 119 -18.12 2.44 -19.17
CA LEU A 119 -17.39 2.66 -20.40
C LEU A 119 -18.27 2.28 -21.59
N ILE A 120 -18.49 3.21 -22.51
CA ILE A 120 -19.35 3.02 -23.69
C ILE A 120 -18.50 3.30 -24.95
N ASP A 121 -18.49 2.35 -25.88
CA ASP A 121 -17.70 2.45 -27.11
C ASP A 121 -18.35 3.33 -28.20
N ALA A 122 -17.68 3.43 -29.36
CA ALA A 122 -18.09 4.30 -30.46
C ALA A 122 -19.44 3.91 -31.07
N GLU A 123 -19.82 2.63 -30.96
CA GLU A 123 -21.10 2.10 -31.43
C GLU A 123 -22.22 2.26 -30.37
N GLY A 124 -21.90 2.81 -29.20
CA GLY A 124 -22.84 2.97 -28.09
C GLY A 124 -23.04 1.70 -27.27
N LYS A 125 -22.18 0.69 -27.42
CA LYS A 125 -22.22 -0.54 -26.63
C LYS A 125 -21.52 -0.32 -25.29
N GLU A 126 -22.17 -0.73 -24.21
CA GLU A 126 -21.56 -0.78 -22.88
C GLU A 126 -20.46 -1.85 -22.87
N HIS A 127 -19.22 -1.42 -22.66
CA HIS A 127 -18.01 -2.24 -22.80
C HIS A 127 -17.54 -2.81 -21.45
N GLY A 128 -17.60 -2.01 -20.40
CA GLY A 128 -17.15 -2.40 -19.07
C GLY A 128 -17.34 -1.30 -18.05
N LEU A 129 -16.91 -1.56 -16.82
CA LEU A 129 -17.13 -0.72 -15.66
C LEU A 129 -15.83 -0.60 -14.88
N ILE A 130 -15.29 0.61 -14.76
CA ILE A 130 -14.22 0.91 -13.80
C ILE A 130 -14.90 1.05 -12.44
N THR A 131 -14.60 0.13 -11.52
CA THR A 131 -15.35 -0.01 -10.28
C THR A 131 -14.73 0.69 -9.08
N GLY A 132 -13.52 1.24 -9.22
CA GLY A 132 -12.78 1.75 -8.08
C GLY A 132 -12.66 0.67 -7.01
N ASP A 133 -12.93 1.09 -5.78
CA ASP A 133 -13.02 0.20 -4.62
C ASP A 133 -14.48 -0.14 -4.25
N THR A 134 -15.44 0.06 -5.17
CA THR A 134 -16.83 -0.36 -4.95
C THR A 134 -16.97 -1.88 -5.09
N LEU A 135 -16.32 -2.47 -6.09
CA LEU A 135 -16.40 -3.90 -6.41
C LEU A 135 -15.04 -4.38 -6.88
N PHE A 136 -14.54 -5.45 -6.27
CA PHE A 136 -13.33 -6.16 -6.66
C PHE A 136 -13.65 -7.51 -7.29
N ILE A 137 -12.63 -8.21 -7.78
CA ILE A 137 -12.78 -9.60 -8.24
C ILE A 137 -12.83 -10.51 -7.01
N GLY A 138 -14.03 -11.01 -6.69
CA GLY A 138 -14.30 -11.88 -5.55
C GLY A 138 -14.60 -11.18 -4.23
N ASP A 139 -14.53 -9.84 -4.18
CA ASP A 139 -14.72 -9.05 -2.97
C ASP A 139 -15.28 -7.64 -3.26
N VAL A 140 -15.37 -6.78 -2.24
CA VAL A 140 -15.76 -5.36 -2.31
C VAL A 140 -14.89 -4.51 -1.38
N GLY A 141 -14.92 -3.19 -1.54
CA GLY A 141 -14.17 -2.28 -0.68
C GLY A 141 -14.63 -2.30 0.76
N ARG A 142 -13.66 -2.17 1.67
CA ARG A 142 -13.89 -2.01 3.11
C ARG A 142 -14.66 -0.71 3.43
N PRO A 143 -15.62 -0.70 4.36
CA PRO A 143 -16.45 0.48 4.66
C PRO A 143 -16.00 1.28 5.90
N ASP A 144 -14.82 1.03 6.45
CA ASP A 144 -14.39 1.48 7.79
C ASP A 144 -13.32 2.58 7.77
N LEU A 145 -13.00 3.16 6.61
CA LEU A 145 -11.99 4.22 6.48
C LEU A 145 -12.53 5.62 6.76
N ALA A 146 -13.77 5.93 6.34
CA ALA A 146 -14.28 7.30 6.40
C ALA A 146 -14.60 7.76 7.83
N GLN A 147 -14.83 6.85 8.77
CA GLN A 147 -15.11 7.17 10.18
C GLN A 147 -13.96 7.92 10.87
N HIS A 148 -12.74 7.75 10.38
CA HIS A 148 -11.55 8.48 10.86
C HIS A 148 -11.54 9.95 10.43
N VAL A 149 -12.36 10.32 9.44
CA VAL A 149 -12.46 11.67 8.89
C VAL A 149 -13.80 12.32 9.24
N ILE A 150 -14.88 11.54 9.30
CA ILE A 150 -16.26 11.99 9.55
C ILE A 150 -16.90 11.08 10.60
N ALA A 151 -17.01 11.57 11.84
CA ALA A 151 -17.48 10.78 12.99
C ALA A 151 -18.89 10.18 12.83
N ASP A 152 -19.78 10.81 12.05
CA ASP A 152 -21.16 10.35 11.86
C ASP A 152 -21.30 9.20 10.85
N LEU A 153 -20.25 8.89 10.08
CA LEU A 153 -20.22 7.80 9.11
C LEU A 153 -19.56 6.57 9.75
N THR A 154 -20.36 5.70 10.36
CA THR A 154 -19.88 4.42 10.90
C THR A 154 -19.70 3.39 9.79
N GLU A 155 -18.89 2.36 10.06
CA GLU A 155 -18.66 1.25 9.14
C GLU A 155 -19.95 0.52 8.73
N GLU A 156 -20.93 0.38 9.63
CA GLU A 156 -22.22 -0.25 9.31
C GLU A 156 -23.07 0.60 8.36
N LYS A 157 -23.02 1.93 8.49
CA LYS A 157 -23.73 2.83 7.57
C LYS A 157 -23.12 2.76 6.18
N LEU A 158 -21.80 2.76 6.09
CA LEU A 158 -21.06 2.67 4.83
C LEU A 158 -21.25 1.29 4.18
N ALA A 159 -21.21 0.21 4.96
CA ALA A 159 -21.60 -1.12 4.49
C ALA A 159 -23.04 -1.13 3.97
N GLY A 160 -23.95 -0.44 4.66
CA GLY A 160 -25.33 -0.29 4.22
C GLY A 160 -25.48 0.46 2.90
N HIS A 161 -24.71 1.54 2.69
CA HIS A 161 -24.66 2.24 1.42
C HIS A 161 -24.09 1.37 0.31
N LEU A 162 -23.01 0.62 0.59
CA LEU A 162 -22.39 -0.28 -0.36
C LEU A 162 -23.39 -1.35 -0.83
N PHE A 163 -24.14 -1.96 0.09
CA PHE A 163 -25.22 -2.90 -0.26
C PHE A 163 -26.21 -2.27 -1.24
N ASP A 164 -26.69 -1.06 -0.96
CA ASP A 164 -27.67 -0.39 -1.82
C ASP A 164 -27.06 -0.05 -3.19
N SER A 165 -25.79 0.37 -3.25
CA SER A 165 -25.06 0.61 -4.49
C SER A 165 -24.93 -0.66 -5.34
N LEU A 166 -24.53 -1.77 -4.73
CA LEU A 166 -24.39 -3.05 -5.42
C LEU A 166 -25.75 -3.54 -5.96
N ARG A 167 -26.80 -3.51 -5.14
CA ARG A 167 -28.13 -4.01 -5.53
C ARG A 167 -28.83 -3.14 -6.56
N ASN A 168 -28.75 -1.82 -6.43
CA ASN A 168 -29.56 -0.89 -7.23
C ASN A 168 -28.84 -0.29 -8.43
N LYS A 169 -27.49 -0.27 -8.42
CA LYS A 169 -26.69 0.38 -9.47
C LYS A 169 -25.83 -0.61 -10.25
N ILE A 170 -25.21 -1.59 -9.57
CA ILE A 170 -24.27 -2.52 -10.20
C ILE A 170 -24.99 -3.76 -10.75
N MET A 171 -25.71 -4.50 -9.90
CA MET A 171 -26.37 -5.75 -10.29
C MET A 171 -27.41 -5.61 -11.44
N PRO A 172 -28.09 -4.46 -11.63
CA PRO A 172 -28.98 -4.29 -12.78
C PRO A 172 -28.27 -4.15 -14.13
N LEU A 173 -26.95 -3.92 -14.16
CA LEU A 173 -26.18 -3.79 -15.39
C LEU A 173 -26.00 -5.14 -16.09
N ALA A 174 -25.63 -5.11 -17.37
CA ALA A 174 -25.51 -6.29 -18.22
C ALA A 174 -24.38 -7.23 -17.77
N ASP A 175 -24.56 -8.54 -17.95
CA ASP A 175 -23.62 -9.57 -17.46
C ASP A 175 -22.29 -9.58 -18.26
N GLU A 176 -22.33 -9.14 -19.51
CA GLU A 176 -21.18 -9.09 -20.41
C GLU A 176 -20.18 -7.97 -20.11
N LEU A 177 -20.49 -7.05 -19.19
CA LEU A 177 -19.59 -5.96 -18.83
C LEU A 177 -18.32 -6.51 -18.18
N ILE A 178 -17.17 -6.01 -18.62
CA ILE A 178 -15.90 -6.28 -17.97
C ILE A 178 -15.77 -5.36 -16.74
N VAL A 179 -15.47 -5.94 -15.59
CA VAL A 179 -15.20 -5.27 -14.31
C VAL A 179 -13.72 -4.96 -14.20
N TYR A 180 -13.41 -3.68 -13.99
CA TYR A 180 -12.06 -3.12 -13.89
C TYR A 180 -11.87 -2.48 -12.50
N PRO A 181 -11.44 -3.26 -11.49
CA PRO A 181 -11.21 -2.76 -10.12
C PRO A 181 -9.85 -2.08 -9.94
N ASN A 182 -9.81 -1.11 -9.04
CA ASN A 182 -8.56 -0.41 -8.71
C ASN A 182 -7.57 -1.26 -7.93
N HIS A 183 -8.03 -2.29 -7.23
CA HIS A 183 -7.16 -3.13 -6.41
C HIS A 183 -7.34 -4.62 -6.68
N GLY A 184 -6.26 -5.37 -6.43
CA GLY A 184 -6.22 -6.83 -6.54
C GLY A 184 -5.57 -7.50 -5.32
N ALA A 185 -5.30 -8.80 -5.43
CA ALA A 185 -4.67 -9.58 -4.36
C ALA A 185 -3.45 -8.89 -3.74
N GLY A 186 -3.49 -8.70 -2.42
CA GLY A 186 -2.41 -8.08 -1.65
C GLY A 186 -2.66 -6.62 -1.21
N SER A 187 -3.71 -5.96 -1.71
CA SER A 187 -4.14 -4.65 -1.18
C SER A 187 -4.88 -4.78 0.15
N ALA A 188 -4.74 -3.76 1.01
CA ALA A 188 -5.43 -3.65 2.30
C ALA A 188 -6.82 -3.00 2.21
N CYS A 189 -7.27 -2.65 0.99
CA CYS A 189 -8.60 -2.09 0.73
C CYS A 189 -9.72 -3.14 0.63
N GLY A 190 -9.37 -4.42 0.47
CA GLY A 190 -10.27 -5.58 0.48
C GLY A 190 -9.69 -6.75 1.28
N LYS A 191 -10.51 -7.77 1.56
CA LYS A 191 -10.13 -8.92 2.39
C LYS A 191 -9.64 -10.13 1.59
N ASN A 192 -10.34 -10.48 0.52
CA ASN A 192 -10.26 -11.75 -0.21
C ASN A 192 -10.24 -11.53 -1.73
N MET A 193 -9.45 -10.57 -2.20
CA MET A 193 -9.34 -10.26 -3.63
C MET A 193 -8.62 -11.38 -4.41
N SER A 194 -9.13 -11.68 -5.60
CA SER A 194 -8.50 -12.59 -6.56
C SER A 194 -7.18 -12.04 -7.11
N THR A 195 -6.34 -12.94 -7.62
CA THR A 195 -5.13 -12.61 -8.39
C THR A 195 -5.45 -12.11 -9.80
N GLU A 196 -6.64 -12.45 -10.32
CA GLU A 196 -7.13 -11.94 -11.60
C GLU A 196 -7.42 -10.44 -11.50
N THR A 197 -6.99 -9.65 -12.48
CA THR A 197 -7.11 -8.19 -12.45
C THR A 197 -8.37 -7.65 -13.12
N THR A 198 -9.14 -8.51 -13.78
CA THR A 198 -10.44 -8.20 -14.41
C THR A 198 -11.32 -9.46 -14.46
N ASP A 199 -12.63 -9.29 -14.53
CA ASP A 199 -13.60 -10.38 -14.75
C ASP A 199 -14.88 -9.84 -15.42
N THR A 200 -15.83 -10.71 -15.79
CA THR A 200 -17.18 -10.30 -16.21
C THR A 200 -18.09 -10.07 -15.02
N LEU A 201 -18.98 -9.09 -15.13
CA LEU A 201 -19.99 -8.82 -14.10
C LEU A 201 -20.91 -10.03 -13.89
N GLY A 202 -21.23 -10.77 -14.96
CA GLY A 202 -22.01 -12.00 -14.87
C GLY A 202 -21.35 -13.08 -14.02
N ASN A 203 -20.03 -13.27 -14.13
CA ASN A 203 -19.31 -14.21 -13.28
C ASN A 203 -19.22 -13.71 -11.83
N GLN A 204 -19.01 -12.40 -11.62
CA GLN A 204 -19.02 -11.81 -10.28
C GLN A 204 -20.38 -11.97 -9.60
N LYS A 205 -21.51 -11.78 -10.30
CA LYS A 205 -22.84 -12.05 -9.76
C LYS A 205 -23.04 -13.51 -9.30
N GLN A 206 -22.31 -14.46 -9.90
CA GLN A 206 -22.39 -15.88 -9.55
C GLN A 206 -21.45 -16.27 -8.42
N THR A 207 -20.29 -15.62 -8.31
CA THR A 207 -19.17 -16.09 -7.49
C THR A 207 -18.78 -15.15 -6.35
N ASN A 208 -19.02 -13.84 -6.48
CA ASN A 208 -18.70 -12.85 -5.47
C ASN A 208 -19.75 -12.88 -4.36
N TYR A 209 -19.32 -13.13 -3.12
CA TYR A 209 -20.21 -13.27 -1.97
C TYR A 209 -21.11 -12.04 -1.79
N ALA A 210 -20.58 -10.84 -2.08
CA ALA A 210 -21.28 -9.56 -1.94
C ALA A 210 -22.46 -9.40 -2.90
N LEU A 211 -22.47 -10.15 -4.01
CA LEU A 211 -23.46 -10.06 -5.08
C LEU A 211 -24.52 -11.17 -5.02
N ARG A 212 -24.54 -11.99 -3.95
CA ARG A 212 -25.59 -13.01 -3.74
C ARG A 212 -26.99 -12.37 -3.77
N ALA A 213 -27.82 -12.87 -4.67
CA ALA A 213 -29.16 -12.31 -4.92
C ALA A 213 -30.13 -12.49 -3.75
N ASP A 214 -29.94 -13.50 -2.91
CA ASP A 214 -30.77 -13.83 -1.75
C ASP A 214 -30.28 -13.23 -0.43
N MET A 215 -29.12 -12.57 -0.43
CA MET A 215 -28.50 -11.98 0.76
C MET A 215 -29.22 -10.70 1.19
N THR A 216 -29.61 -10.65 2.46
CA THR A 216 -30.19 -9.46 3.10
C THR A 216 -29.13 -8.41 3.44
N LYS A 217 -29.56 -7.17 3.70
CA LYS A 217 -28.66 -6.07 4.08
C LYS A 217 -27.91 -6.35 5.39
N ASP A 218 -28.60 -6.92 6.39
CA ASP A 218 -27.99 -7.22 7.69
C ASP A 218 -26.96 -8.35 7.58
N GLU A 219 -27.24 -9.38 6.76
CA GLU A 219 -26.26 -10.44 6.46
C GLU A 219 -25.03 -9.87 5.74
N PHE A 220 -25.25 -9.00 4.75
CA PHE A 220 -24.15 -8.34 4.04
C PHE A 220 -23.26 -7.53 4.98
N ILE A 221 -23.86 -6.67 5.83
CA ILE A 221 -23.10 -5.83 6.77
C ILE A 221 -22.28 -6.73 7.71
N LYS A 222 -22.89 -7.77 8.27
CA LYS A 222 -22.19 -8.71 9.15
C LYS A 222 -21.01 -9.39 8.44
N GLU A 223 -21.24 -9.93 7.25
CA GLU A 223 -20.22 -10.66 6.47
C GLU A 223 -19.09 -9.71 6.02
N LEU A 224 -19.42 -8.50 5.56
CA LEU A 224 -18.45 -7.46 5.18
C LEU A 224 -17.65 -6.91 6.36
N LEU A 225 -18.14 -6.92 7.59
CA LEU A 225 -17.37 -6.44 8.74
C LEU A 225 -16.56 -7.56 9.42
N THR A 226 -17.01 -8.82 9.31
CA THR A 226 -16.32 -9.97 9.92
C THR A 226 -14.92 -10.19 9.33
N GLY A 227 -13.86 -10.11 10.15
CA GLY A 227 -12.47 -10.34 9.71
C GLY A 227 -11.80 -9.14 9.03
N LEU A 228 -12.35 -7.92 9.14
CA LEU A 228 -11.58 -6.71 8.83
C LEU A 228 -10.39 -6.59 9.78
N THR A 229 -9.25 -6.17 9.24
CA THR A 229 -8.06 -5.83 10.02
C THR A 229 -7.95 -4.32 10.13
N THR A 230 -7.30 -3.85 11.20
CA THR A 230 -7.03 -2.43 11.41
C THR A 230 -6.35 -1.84 10.17
N PRO A 231 -6.85 -0.72 9.62
CA PRO A 231 -6.18 -0.08 8.49
C PRO A 231 -4.80 0.45 8.91
N PRO A 232 -3.83 0.53 7.98
CA PRO A 232 -2.55 1.17 8.26
C PRO A 232 -2.72 2.61 8.75
N GLY A 233 -1.89 3.05 9.70
CA GLY A 233 -2.03 4.36 10.37
C GLY A 233 -1.91 5.58 9.44
N TYR A 234 -1.27 5.43 8.28
CA TYR A 234 -1.13 6.50 7.29
C TYR A 234 -2.38 6.70 6.43
N PHE A 235 -3.33 5.76 6.39
CA PHE A 235 -4.51 5.82 5.52
C PHE A 235 -5.33 7.12 5.70
N PRO A 236 -5.71 7.51 6.94
CA PRO A 236 -6.43 8.77 7.14
C PRO A 236 -5.63 10.01 6.69
N GLN A 237 -4.30 9.96 6.75
CA GLN A 237 -3.43 11.07 6.33
C GLN A 237 -3.44 11.22 4.81
N ASN A 238 -3.36 10.11 4.07
CA ASN A 238 -3.48 10.10 2.61
C ASN A 238 -4.85 10.56 2.13
N VAL A 239 -5.95 10.12 2.76
CA VAL A 239 -7.29 10.65 2.46
C VAL A 239 -7.31 12.16 2.60
N LEU A 240 -6.75 12.70 3.70
CA LEU A 240 -6.68 14.14 3.93
C LEU A 240 -5.81 14.85 2.89
N MET A 241 -4.70 14.25 2.44
CA MET A 241 -3.85 14.79 1.38
C MET A 241 -4.60 14.81 0.04
N ASN A 242 -5.28 13.74 -0.32
CA ASN A 242 -6.07 13.64 -1.55
C ASN A 242 -7.29 14.59 -1.54
N ILE A 243 -7.85 14.90 -0.38
CA ILE A 243 -8.90 15.93 -0.23
C ILE A 243 -8.31 17.34 -0.32
N LYS A 244 -7.28 17.66 0.48
CA LYS A 244 -6.79 19.05 0.64
C LYS A 244 -5.85 19.49 -0.48
N GLY A 245 -5.24 18.54 -1.17
CA GLY A 245 -4.12 18.76 -2.06
C GLY A 245 -2.77 18.66 -1.34
N TYR A 246 -1.73 18.56 -2.13
CA TYR A 246 -0.36 18.23 -1.73
C TYR A 246 0.64 18.97 -2.62
N GLU A 247 1.92 18.95 -2.24
CA GLU A 247 3.00 19.52 -3.05
C GLU A 247 3.25 18.64 -4.30
N SER A 248 3.75 19.23 -5.39
CA SER A 248 4.06 18.47 -6.62
C SER A 248 5.24 17.53 -6.42
N LEU A 249 5.19 16.35 -7.05
CA LEU A 249 6.27 15.36 -6.97
C LEU A 249 7.63 15.95 -7.42
N ASP A 250 7.64 16.82 -8.42
CA ASP A 250 8.87 17.49 -8.89
C ASP A 250 9.58 18.24 -7.75
N THR A 251 8.82 18.95 -6.89
CA THR A 251 9.39 19.67 -5.74
C THR A 251 9.89 18.71 -4.66
N VAL A 252 9.20 17.59 -4.48
CA VAL A 252 9.63 16.55 -3.54
C VAL A 252 10.93 15.91 -4.02
N MET A 253 11.06 15.67 -5.32
CA MET A 253 12.29 15.18 -5.94
C MET A 253 13.44 16.18 -5.78
N ASP A 254 13.21 17.45 -6.09
CA ASP A 254 14.23 18.51 -5.92
C ASP A 254 14.76 18.58 -4.48
N ARG A 255 13.89 18.35 -3.50
CA ARG A 255 14.27 18.32 -2.07
C ARG A 255 14.95 17.02 -1.67
N GLY A 256 14.41 15.87 -2.09
CA GLY A 256 14.86 14.54 -1.68
C GLY A 256 16.14 14.09 -2.36
N LEU A 257 16.36 14.48 -3.62
CA LEU A 257 17.55 14.17 -4.41
C LEU A 257 18.70 15.15 -4.16
N ASN A 258 18.86 15.55 -2.90
CA ASN A 258 19.95 16.37 -2.43
C ASN A 258 21.07 15.48 -1.85
N PRO A 259 22.23 15.34 -2.53
CA PRO A 259 23.34 14.54 -2.03
C PRO A 259 24.03 15.22 -0.85
N LEU A 260 24.30 14.45 0.20
CA LEU A 260 25.03 14.89 1.39
C LEU A 260 26.25 13.98 1.60
N ASP A 261 27.42 14.57 1.88
CA ASP A 261 28.56 13.81 2.37
C ASP A 261 28.31 13.35 3.84
N PRO A 262 29.13 12.46 4.42
CA PRO A 262 28.88 11.94 5.77
C PRO A 262 28.74 13.03 6.85
N GLU A 263 29.56 14.09 6.79
CA GLU A 263 29.50 15.21 7.74
C GLU A 263 28.19 15.99 7.58
N GLY A 264 27.85 16.41 6.37
CA GLY A 264 26.60 17.12 6.09
C GLY A 264 25.35 16.27 6.37
N PHE A 265 25.43 14.95 6.15
CA PHE A 265 24.36 14.01 6.46
C PHE A 265 24.08 13.96 7.96
N GLU A 266 25.13 13.87 8.79
CA GLU A 266 25.02 13.89 10.24
C GLU A 266 24.51 15.26 10.76
N GLU A 267 24.98 16.37 10.19
CA GLU A 267 24.49 17.71 10.53
C GLU A 267 22.99 17.85 10.26
N VAL A 268 22.53 17.44 9.08
CA VAL A 268 21.11 17.50 8.70
C VAL A 268 20.28 16.58 9.60
N ALA A 269 20.74 15.34 9.84
CA ALA A 269 20.04 14.39 10.71
C ALA A 269 19.78 14.97 12.10
N ASN A 270 20.79 15.63 12.68
CA ASN A 270 20.69 16.27 13.99
C ASN A 270 19.83 17.55 13.97
N ALA A 271 19.98 18.40 12.94
CA ALA A 271 19.28 19.67 12.85
C ALA A 271 17.77 19.51 12.61
N THR A 272 17.37 18.55 11.78
CA THR A 272 15.96 18.32 11.43
C THR A 272 15.31 17.21 12.25
N GLN A 273 16.07 16.51 13.08
CA GLN A 273 15.63 15.26 13.73
C GLN A 273 15.09 14.25 12.71
N ALA A 274 15.74 14.18 11.53
CA ALA A 274 15.31 13.28 10.48
C ALA A 274 15.47 11.81 10.90
N LEU A 275 14.50 11.00 10.50
CA LEU A 275 14.64 9.56 10.56
C LEU A 275 15.63 9.14 9.48
N ILE A 276 16.69 8.45 9.88
CA ILE A 276 17.61 7.81 8.95
C ILE A 276 16.96 6.50 8.50
N LEU A 277 16.50 6.46 7.25
CA LEU A 277 15.88 5.30 6.63
C LEU A 277 16.87 4.63 5.68
N ASP A 278 17.32 3.44 6.06
CA ASP A 278 18.22 2.62 5.27
C ASP A 278 17.44 1.64 4.41
N THR A 279 17.51 1.82 3.09
CA THR A 279 16.73 1.05 2.11
C THR A 279 17.50 -0.14 1.53
N ARG A 280 18.72 -0.40 2.03
CA ARG A 280 19.54 -1.53 1.57
C ARG A 280 18.90 -2.86 1.95
N SER A 281 19.45 -3.93 1.37
CA SER A 281 19.03 -5.29 1.69
C SER A 281 19.22 -5.59 3.19
N ALA A 282 18.39 -6.49 3.68
CA ALA A 282 18.44 -6.90 5.08
C ALA A 282 19.81 -7.54 5.43
N ASP A 283 20.45 -8.20 4.47
CA ASP A 283 21.76 -8.84 4.64
C ASP A 283 22.87 -7.81 4.71
N ASP A 284 22.82 -6.77 3.89
CA ASP A 284 23.85 -5.72 3.89
C ASP A 284 23.70 -4.80 5.10
N PHE A 285 22.47 -4.50 5.51
CA PHE A 285 22.20 -3.77 6.74
C PHE A 285 22.76 -4.49 7.97
N SER A 286 22.57 -5.82 8.08
CA SER A 286 23.05 -6.57 9.25
C SER A 286 24.57 -6.50 9.48
N LYS A 287 25.35 -6.34 8.40
CA LYS A 287 26.82 -6.31 8.44
C LYS A 287 27.38 -4.94 8.81
N GLY A 288 26.56 -3.90 8.81
CA GLY A 288 27.01 -2.53 9.05
C GLY A 288 25.94 -1.51 8.69
N PHE A 289 25.61 -0.63 9.64
CA PHE A 289 24.65 0.45 9.44
C PHE A 289 24.93 1.67 10.32
N ILE A 290 24.33 2.80 9.96
CA ILE A 290 24.45 4.08 10.68
C ILE A 290 23.66 3.99 12.00
N PRO A 291 24.25 4.34 13.15
CA PRO A 291 23.52 4.32 14.42
C PRO A 291 22.18 5.05 14.36
N LYS A 292 21.16 4.44 14.98
CA LYS A 292 19.76 4.92 15.00
C LYS A 292 19.01 4.87 13.67
N SER A 293 19.56 4.30 12.59
CA SER A 293 18.79 4.05 11.37
C SER A 293 17.77 2.94 11.54
N ILE A 294 16.65 3.02 10.81
CA ILE A 294 15.70 1.92 10.62
C ILE A 294 15.91 1.32 9.23
N ASN A 295 15.92 -0.01 9.13
CA ASN A 295 15.98 -0.69 7.84
C ASN A 295 14.57 -0.98 7.33
N ILE A 296 14.27 -0.53 6.12
CA ILE A 296 13.12 -0.99 5.33
C ILE A 296 13.61 -1.14 3.89
N GLY A 297 13.95 -2.37 3.50
CA GLY A 297 14.61 -2.62 2.22
C GLY A 297 13.73 -2.32 0.99
N LEU A 298 14.30 -1.66 -0.02
CA LEU A 298 13.56 -1.21 -1.20
C LEU A 298 12.96 -2.36 -2.01
N LYS A 299 13.67 -3.50 -2.09
CA LYS A 299 13.24 -4.69 -2.86
C LYS A 299 12.05 -5.44 -2.25
N GLY A 300 11.62 -5.08 -1.04
CA GLY A 300 10.42 -5.64 -0.39
C GLY A 300 9.17 -4.76 -0.58
N SER A 301 8.18 -4.94 0.30
CA SER A 301 6.98 -4.09 0.39
C SER A 301 7.29 -2.73 1.04
N PHE A 302 8.30 -2.02 0.52
CA PHE A 302 8.90 -0.81 1.11
C PHE A 302 7.85 0.23 1.53
N ALA A 303 7.06 0.74 0.58
CA ALA A 303 6.07 1.79 0.82
C ALA A 303 5.03 1.41 1.89
N GLN A 304 4.55 0.17 1.86
CA GLN A 304 3.58 -0.34 2.85
C GLN A 304 4.21 -0.37 4.25
N TRP A 305 5.43 -0.90 4.39
CA TRP A 305 6.10 -0.95 5.69
C TRP A 305 6.53 0.42 6.20
N VAL A 306 6.90 1.36 5.32
CA VAL A 306 7.08 2.76 5.70
C VAL A 306 5.79 3.31 6.32
N GLY A 307 4.66 3.12 5.64
CA GLY A 307 3.35 3.57 6.10
C GLY A 307 2.90 2.96 7.43
N GLU A 308 3.30 1.72 7.72
CA GLU A 308 3.00 1.02 8.97
C GLU A 308 3.96 1.42 10.11
N MET A 309 5.25 1.61 9.79
CA MET A 309 6.30 1.77 10.81
C MET A 309 6.55 3.23 11.20
N ILE A 310 6.28 4.18 10.30
CA ILE A 310 6.43 5.61 10.55
C ILE A 310 5.01 6.18 10.75
N PRO A 311 4.65 6.72 11.93
CA PRO A 311 3.26 7.13 12.15
C PRO A 311 2.86 8.44 11.45
N ASP A 312 3.80 9.34 11.20
CA ASP A 312 3.52 10.68 10.65
C ASP A 312 4.15 10.83 9.26
N VAL A 313 3.32 11.07 8.25
CA VAL A 313 3.78 11.28 6.86
C VAL A 313 4.64 12.53 6.70
N LYS A 314 4.63 13.43 7.69
CA LYS A 314 5.45 14.66 7.72
C LYS A 314 6.82 14.45 8.36
N GLN A 315 7.11 13.30 8.94
CA GLN A 315 8.41 13.00 9.53
C GLN A 315 9.52 13.29 8.50
N PRO A 316 10.50 14.17 8.80
CA PRO A 316 11.65 14.34 7.93
C PRO A 316 12.41 13.02 7.79
N ILE A 317 12.76 12.65 6.55
CA ILE A 317 13.48 11.41 6.22
C ILE A 317 14.80 11.74 5.53
N LEU A 318 15.87 11.10 5.99
CA LEU A 318 17.15 11.01 5.30
C LEU A 318 17.35 9.59 4.79
N LEU A 319 17.75 9.46 3.53
CA LEU A 319 17.90 8.16 2.89
C LEU A 319 19.35 7.66 2.90
N VAL A 320 19.50 6.37 3.20
CA VAL A 320 20.71 5.59 2.89
C VAL A 320 20.29 4.51 1.90
N THR A 321 20.71 4.64 0.64
CA THR A 321 20.32 3.72 -0.44
C THR A 321 21.54 3.03 -1.02
N ASP A 322 21.30 1.99 -1.82
CA ASP A 322 22.29 1.57 -2.82
C ASP A 322 22.42 2.70 -3.88
N PRO A 323 23.62 3.01 -4.38
CA PRO A 323 23.78 4.05 -5.39
C PRO A 323 22.97 3.77 -6.66
N GLY A 324 22.13 4.72 -7.06
CA GLY A 324 21.22 4.62 -8.21
C GLY A 324 19.75 4.35 -7.82
N ASP A 325 19.49 3.96 -6.57
CA ASP A 325 18.13 3.67 -6.07
C ASP A 325 17.45 4.92 -5.43
N GLU A 326 18.12 6.08 -5.39
CA GLU A 326 17.66 7.28 -4.68
C GLU A 326 16.32 7.78 -5.20
N GLU A 327 16.16 7.90 -6.52
CA GLU A 327 14.93 8.37 -7.16
C GLU A 327 13.77 7.40 -6.93
N GLU A 328 14.03 6.09 -7.00
CA GLU A 328 13.01 5.09 -6.72
C GLU A 328 12.55 5.17 -5.26
N ALA A 329 13.48 5.32 -4.31
CA ALA A 329 13.17 5.44 -2.89
C ALA A 329 12.27 6.68 -2.62
N VAL A 330 12.65 7.86 -3.12
CA VAL A 330 11.83 9.08 -2.98
C VAL A 330 10.46 8.91 -3.64
N THR A 331 10.41 8.35 -4.86
CA THR A 331 9.15 8.10 -5.57
C THR A 331 8.21 7.24 -4.72
N ARG A 332 8.71 6.13 -4.19
CA ARG A 332 7.92 5.16 -3.44
C ARG A 332 7.50 5.66 -2.07
N LEU A 333 8.28 6.54 -1.44
CA LEU A 333 7.87 7.29 -0.24
C LEU A 333 6.71 8.23 -0.56
N SER A 334 6.83 9.01 -1.63
CA SER A 334 5.78 9.94 -2.06
C SER A 334 4.48 9.25 -2.46
N ARG A 335 4.53 8.03 -2.99
CA ARG A 335 3.32 7.23 -3.27
C ARG A 335 2.43 7.05 -2.03
N VAL A 336 3.03 6.93 -0.84
CA VAL A 336 2.30 6.78 0.43
C VAL A 336 2.32 8.06 1.28
N GLY A 337 2.63 9.20 0.68
CA GLY A 337 2.51 10.54 1.30
C GLY A 337 3.73 11.05 2.06
N TYR A 338 4.83 10.30 2.09
CA TYR A 338 6.07 10.68 2.78
C TYR A 338 6.91 11.63 1.92
N ASP A 339 6.37 12.83 1.70
CA ASP A 339 6.97 13.84 0.83
C ASP A 339 8.17 14.58 1.48
N ASN A 340 8.37 14.44 2.80
CA ASN A 340 9.39 15.18 3.54
C ASN A 340 10.77 14.49 3.56
N THR A 341 11.19 13.94 2.43
CA THR A 341 12.59 13.49 2.28
C THR A 341 13.48 14.71 2.12
N VAL A 342 14.53 14.83 2.95
CA VAL A 342 15.38 16.04 3.05
C VAL A 342 16.80 15.86 2.50
N GLY A 343 17.09 14.69 1.93
CA GLY A 343 18.37 14.37 1.29
C GLY A 343 18.72 12.89 1.40
N TYR A 344 19.85 12.52 0.82
CA TYR A 344 20.40 11.18 0.89
C TYR A 344 21.92 11.19 1.10
N LEU A 345 22.45 10.10 1.65
CA LEU A 345 23.89 9.92 1.82
C LEU A 345 24.56 9.64 0.48
N GLN A 346 25.35 10.58 -0.01
CA GLN A 346 26.11 10.45 -1.24
C GLN A 346 27.13 9.31 -1.13
N GLY A 347 27.05 8.33 -2.04
CA GLY A 347 27.89 7.14 -2.00
C GLY A 347 27.41 6.05 -1.03
N GLY A 348 26.24 6.23 -0.42
CA GLY A 348 25.61 5.24 0.45
C GLY A 348 26.44 4.90 1.68
N TYR A 349 26.13 3.76 2.30
CA TYR A 349 26.80 3.33 3.53
C TYR A 349 28.32 3.14 3.37
N GLU A 350 28.81 2.81 2.17
CA GLU A 350 30.27 2.72 1.94
C GLU A 350 30.99 4.05 2.18
N ALA A 351 30.35 5.19 1.87
CA ALA A 351 30.93 6.50 2.15
C ALA A 351 30.97 6.77 3.66
N TRP A 352 29.93 6.34 4.39
CA TRP A 352 29.89 6.41 5.85
C TRP A 352 30.98 5.56 6.49
N GLU A 353 31.15 4.31 6.05
CA GLU A 353 32.18 3.39 6.59
C GLU A 353 33.61 3.90 6.36
N LYS A 354 33.84 4.64 5.28
CA LYS A 354 35.14 5.28 4.98
C LYS A 354 35.37 6.57 5.78
N SER A 355 34.31 7.17 6.33
CA SER A 355 34.45 8.23 7.32
C SER A 355 34.72 7.57 8.67
N ASP A 356 35.54 8.15 9.54
CA ASP A 356 35.85 7.60 10.89
C ASP A 356 34.62 7.61 11.85
N SER A 357 33.40 7.55 11.30
CA SER A 357 32.11 7.58 11.97
C SER A 357 31.74 6.22 12.55
N LEU A 358 30.89 6.23 13.57
CA LEU A 358 30.44 5.02 14.25
C LEU A 358 29.51 4.19 13.33
N SER A 359 29.67 2.88 13.36
CA SER A 359 28.80 1.90 12.70
C SER A 359 28.36 0.81 13.68
N PHE A 360 27.14 0.31 13.50
CA PHE A 360 26.58 -0.80 14.27
C PHE A 360 26.31 -2.02 13.38
N GLU A 361 26.14 -3.17 14.02
CA GLU A 361 25.83 -4.45 13.38
C GLU A 361 24.65 -5.14 14.08
N VAL A 362 23.95 -6.00 13.35
CA VAL A 362 22.93 -6.89 13.87
C VAL A 362 23.40 -8.32 13.68
N GLY A 363 23.48 -9.08 14.77
CA GLY A 363 23.74 -10.52 14.68
C GLY A 363 22.69 -11.19 13.81
N ARG A 364 23.13 -11.82 12.73
CA ARG A 364 22.28 -12.52 11.78
C ARG A 364 22.85 -13.90 11.49
N VAL A 365 22.03 -14.93 11.60
CA VAL A 365 22.43 -16.33 11.39
C VAL A 365 21.58 -16.98 10.31
N ASP A 366 22.12 -18.01 9.67
CA ASP A 366 21.34 -18.91 8.81
C ASP A 366 20.62 -19.99 9.62
N ILE A 367 19.84 -20.81 8.91
CA ILE A 367 19.06 -21.87 9.53
C ILE A 367 19.93 -22.93 10.20
N ASP A 368 21.11 -23.24 9.66
CA ASP A 368 22.01 -24.28 10.19
C ASP A 368 22.65 -23.84 11.52
N ALA A 369 23.08 -22.57 11.58
CA ALA A 369 23.55 -21.96 12.82
C ALA A 369 22.42 -21.87 13.85
N PHE A 370 21.19 -21.50 13.45
CA PHE A 370 20.05 -21.49 14.36
C PHE A 370 19.72 -22.89 14.90
N LEU A 371 19.76 -23.94 14.08
CA LEU A 371 19.56 -25.32 14.52
C LEU A 371 20.56 -25.75 15.59
N SER A 372 21.81 -25.28 15.48
CA SER A 372 22.85 -25.53 16.47
C SER A 372 22.52 -24.84 17.80
N ILE A 373 22.17 -23.55 17.76
CA ILE A 373 21.72 -22.79 18.95
C ILE A 373 20.50 -23.45 19.60
N TYR A 374 19.51 -23.87 18.79
CA TYR A 374 18.27 -24.45 19.28
C TYR A 374 18.48 -25.76 20.04
N LYS A 375 19.37 -26.63 19.53
CA LYS A 375 19.70 -27.92 20.15
C LYS A 375 20.40 -27.76 21.50
N ASP A 376 21.25 -26.76 21.62
CA ASP A 376 22.06 -26.56 22.82
C ASP A 376 21.33 -25.79 23.92
N GLU A 377 20.55 -24.77 23.55
CA GLU A 377 20.05 -23.77 24.52
C GLU A 377 18.52 -23.68 24.60
N SER A 378 17.76 -24.23 23.64
CA SER A 378 16.29 -24.03 23.54
C SER A 378 15.90 -22.55 23.74
N PRO A 379 16.37 -21.64 22.87
CA PRO A 379 16.30 -20.21 23.09
C PRO A 379 14.88 -19.68 23.08
N LEU A 380 14.69 -18.48 23.65
CA LEU A 380 13.46 -17.72 23.50
C LEU A 380 13.35 -17.23 22.05
N VAL A 381 12.22 -17.50 21.39
CA VAL A 381 12.01 -17.14 19.97
C VAL A 381 10.79 -16.24 19.83
N PHE A 382 10.96 -15.13 19.13
CA PHE A 382 9.89 -14.22 18.75
C PHE A 382 9.63 -14.29 17.24
N ASP A 383 8.37 -14.52 16.89
CA ASP A 383 7.87 -14.54 15.53
C ASP A 383 7.16 -13.22 15.23
N VAL A 384 7.71 -12.43 14.30
CA VAL A 384 7.14 -11.12 13.91
C VAL A 384 6.23 -11.18 12.68
N ARG A 385 5.80 -12.37 12.27
CA ARG A 385 4.76 -12.54 11.22
C ARG A 385 3.39 -12.05 11.71
N LYS A 386 2.47 -11.85 10.77
CA LYS A 386 1.07 -11.54 11.10
C LYS A 386 0.47 -12.68 11.91
N LYS A 387 -0.52 -12.35 12.75
CA LYS A 387 -1.20 -13.33 13.60
C LYS A 387 -1.77 -14.51 12.82
N SER A 388 -2.35 -14.27 11.64
CA SER A 388 -2.88 -15.32 10.76
C SER A 388 -1.80 -16.27 10.22
N GLU A 389 -0.60 -15.76 9.90
CA GLU A 389 0.54 -16.59 9.47
C GLU A 389 1.05 -17.46 10.62
N PHE A 390 1.13 -16.88 11.83
CA PHE A 390 1.52 -17.60 13.05
C PHE A 390 0.51 -18.69 13.39
N ASP A 391 -0.77 -18.36 13.41
CA ASP A 391 -1.87 -19.28 13.73
C ASP A 391 -2.01 -20.44 12.75
N SER A 392 -1.61 -20.22 11.49
CA SER A 392 -1.59 -21.28 10.48
C SER A 392 -0.52 -22.33 10.78
N GLN A 393 0.69 -21.89 11.14
CA GLN A 393 1.78 -22.78 11.58
C GLN A 393 2.94 -21.95 12.15
N HIS A 394 3.57 -22.41 13.23
CA HIS A 394 4.71 -21.74 13.87
C HIS A 394 5.62 -22.73 14.62
N LEU A 395 6.80 -22.26 15.03
CA LEU A 395 7.72 -22.99 15.91
C LEU A 395 7.09 -23.15 17.31
N VAL A 396 7.09 -24.37 17.85
CA VAL A 396 6.53 -24.65 19.19
C VAL A 396 7.28 -23.83 20.24
N GLY A 397 6.52 -23.06 21.03
CA GLY A 397 7.05 -22.21 22.10
C GLY A 397 7.48 -20.82 21.65
N ALA A 398 7.37 -20.48 20.37
CA ALA A 398 7.59 -19.11 19.90
C ALA A 398 6.49 -18.15 20.38
N ILE A 399 6.87 -16.91 20.67
CA ILE A 399 5.97 -15.82 21.04
C ILE A 399 5.69 -14.97 19.80
N ASN A 400 4.42 -14.74 19.46
CA ASN A 400 4.07 -13.89 18.33
C ASN A 400 3.92 -12.44 18.76
N ILE A 401 4.73 -11.56 18.19
CA ILE A 401 4.56 -10.10 18.26
C ILE A 401 4.62 -9.59 16.82
N PRO A 402 3.46 -9.42 16.14
CA PRO A 402 3.42 -8.96 14.76
C PRO A 402 4.19 -7.64 14.58
N LEU A 403 4.94 -7.51 13.47
CA LEU A 403 5.74 -6.32 13.22
C LEU A 403 4.92 -5.02 13.26
N ASN A 404 3.69 -5.03 12.75
CA ASN A 404 2.78 -3.87 12.78
C ASN A 404 2.39 -3.42 14.20
N GLU A 405 2.55 -4.29 15.20
CA GLU A 405 2.20 -4.05 16.61
C GLU A 405 3.46 -3.85 17.48
N ILE A 406 4.66 -3.96 16.90
CA ILE A 406 5.93 -3.99 17.67
C ILE A 406 6.11 -2.79 18.61
N ASN A 407 5.64 -1.60 18.20
CA ASN A 407 5.76 -0.38 18.97
C ASN A 407 4.93 -0.40 20.26
N GLU A 408 3.82 -1.14 20.26
CA GLU A 408 2.89 -1.29 21.40
C GLU A 408 3.38 -2.36 22.38
N HIS A 409 4.20 -3.30 21.91
CA HIS A 409 4.62 -4.50 22.64
C HIS A 409 6.13 -4.54 22.94
N LEU A 410 6.84 -3.41 22.89
CA LEU A 410 8.29 -3.36 23.13
C LEU A 410 8.70 -3.92 24.49
N GLU A 411 7.86 -3.75 25.51
CA GLU A 411 8.14 -4.19 26.88
C GLU A 411 8.15 -5.72 27.02
N GLU A 412 7.58 -6.45 26.06
CA GLU A 412 7.58 -7.92 26.05
C GLU A 412 8.93 -8.50 25.64
N PHE A 413 9.78 -7.73 24.95
CA PHE A 413 11.12 -8.15 24.58
C PHE A 413 12.07 -8.00 25.78
N PRO A 414 12.67 -9.09 26.29
CA PRO A 414 13.53 -9.01 27.46
C PRO A 414 14.82 -8.24 27.14
N LYS A 415 15.30 -7.43 28.09
CA LYS A 415 16.61 -6.75 27.99
C LYS A 415 17.74 -7.53 28.67
N ASP A 416 17.39 -8.48 29.52
CA ASP A 416 18.31 -9.24 30.39
C ASP A 416 18.57 -10.66 29.90
N LYS A 417 17.87 -11.11 28.85
CA LYS A 417 17.97 -12.48 28.31
C LYS A 417 18.14 -12.48 26.81
N ALA A 418 19.04 -13.30 26.30
CA ALA A 418 19.19 -13.44 24.85
C ALA A 418 17.93 -14.04 24.22
N PHE A 419 17.56 -13.57 23.04
CA PHE A 419 16.43 -14.11 22.27
C PHE A 419 16.70 -14.09 20.78
N ILE A 420 15.87 -14.82 20.04
CA ILE A 420 15.94 -14.94 18.59
C ILE A 420 14.69 -14.30 17.98
N ILE A 421 14.85 -13.60 16.86
CA ILE A 421 13.74 -13.04 16.10
C ILE A 421 13.71 -13.61 14.69
N HIS A 422 12.52 -13.85 14.16
CA HIS A 422 12.34 -14.25 12.77
C HIS A 422 11.00 -13.79 12.23
N CYS A 423 10.87 -13.84 10.90
CA CYS A 423 9.60 -13.70 10.22
C CYS A 423 9.43 -14.84 9.21
N ALA A 424 8.69 -14.64 8.11
CA ALA A 424 8.56 -15.66 7.08
C ALA A 424 9.83 -15.88 6.26
N GLY A 425 10.59 -14.82 5.97
CA GLY A 425 11.68 -14.84 4.99
C GLY A 425 12.88 -13.93 5.30
N GLY A 426 12.98 -13.42 6.53
CA GLY A 426 14.08 -12.54 6.97
C GLY A 426 13.91 -11.03 6.72
N TYR A 427 12.96 -10.60 5.88
CA TYR A 427 12.74 -9.17 5.58
C TYR A 427 12.15 -8.40 6.77
N ARG A 428 10.97 -8.80 7.25
CA ARG A 428 10.26 -8.14 8.37
C ARG A 428 11.02 -8.23 9.70
N SER A 429 11.76 -9.31 9.91
CA SER A 429 12.53 -9.49 11.13
C SER A 429 13.74 -8.58 11.19
N MET A 430 14.33 -8.17 10.06
CA MET A 430 15.36 -7.13 10.06
C MET A 430 14.78 -5.73 10.30
N ILE A 431 13.55 -5.45 9.85
CA ILE A 431 12.84 -4.23 10.24
C ILE A 431 12.68 -4.20 11.77
N ALA A 432 12.14 -5.28 12.35
CA ALA A 432 12.03 -5.43 13.80
C ALA A 432 13.38 -5.27 14.52
N ALA A 433 14.43 -5.91 13.99
CA ALA A 433 15.79 -5.82 14.51
C ALA A 433 16.28 -4.37 14.57
N SER A 434 16.12 -3.63 13.47
CA SER A 434 16.58 -2.24 13.39
C SER A 434 15.85 -1.34 14.39
N ILE A 435 14.54 -1.56 14.60
CA ILE A 435 13.73 -0.85 15.59
C ILE A 435 14.20 -1.18 17.02
N LEU A 436 14.41 -2.46 17.32
CA LEU A 436 14.90 -2.92 18.63
C LEU A 436 16.30 -2.35 18.93
N LYS A 437 17.21 -2.38 17.95
CA LYS A 437 18.56 -1.79 18.05
C LYS A 437 18.50 -0.28 18.26
N GLN A 438 17.67 0.43 17.50
CA GLN A 438 17.46 1.87 17.67
C GLN A 438 17.01 2.23 19.11
N ARG A 439 16.30 1.32 19.78
CA ARG A 439 15.77 1.52 21.15
C ARG A 439 16.60 0.83 22.25
N GLY A 440 17.79 0.32 21.91
CA GLY A 440 18.79 -0.17 22.86
C GLY A 440 18.62 -1.62 23.30
N TRP A 441 18.05 -2.47 22.44
CA TRP A 441 18.19 -3.92 22.57
C TRP A 441 19.39 -4.38 21.74
N ASP A 442 20.30 -5.11 22.40
CA ASP A 442 21.51 -5.65 21.78
C ASP A 442 21.66 -7.18 21.98
N ASN A 443 20.74 -7.76 22.74
CA ASN A 443 20.72 -9.14 23.21
C ASN A 443 19.88 -10.07 22.31
N PHE A 444 19.92 -9.88 20.99
CA PHE A 444 19.16 -10.72 20.08
C PHE A 444 19.92 -11.05 18.79
N VAL A 445 19.43 -12.09 18.11
CA VAL A 445 19.92 -12.51 16.78
C VAL A 445 18.73 -12.69 15.84
N ASP A 446 18.88 -12.22 14.59
CA ASP A 446 17.93 -12.45 13.50
C ASP A 446 18.24 -13.74 12.74
N ILE A 447 17.19 -14.43 12.28
CA ILE A 447 17.31 -15.59 11.38
C ILE A 447 17.09 -15.15 9.93
N SER A 448 18.14 -15.26 9.11
CA SER A 448 18.01 -15.20 7.65
C SER A 448 17.17 -16.38 7.12
N GLY A 449 16.36 -16.15 6.08
CA GLY A 449 15.47 -17.17 5.52
C GLY A 449 14.20 -17.45 6.34
N GLY A 450 14.21 -17.19 7.65
CA GLY A 450 13.03 -17.20 8.52
C GLY A 450 12.27 -18.54 8.54
N PHE A 451 10.96 -18.47 8.75
CA PHE A 451 10.09 -19.65 8.86
C PHE A 451 10.08 -20.52 7.60
N LYS A 452 10.27 -19.93 6.42
CA LYS A 452 10.36 -20.66 5.14
C LYS A 452 11.48 -21.71 5.14
N ASP A 453 12.57 -21.44 5.85
CA ASP A 453 13.67 -22.40 5.95
C ASP A 453 13.44 -23.36 7.11
N MET A 454 12.85 -22.89 8.21
CA MET A 454 12.49 -23.73 9.37
C MET A 454 11.60 -24.93 9.02
N VAL A 455 10.65 -24.76 8.10
CA VAL A 455 9.73 -25.86 7.69
C VAL A 455 10.44 -27.05 7.05
N ASN A 456 11.69 -26.89 6.60
CA ASN A 456 12.48 -27.94 5.97
C ASN A 456 13.47 -28.59 6.96
N THR A 457 13.27 -28.40 8.26
CA THR A 457 14.19 -28.87 9.32
C THR A 457 13.51 -29.82 10.30
N GLU A 458 14.27 -30.30 11.30
CA GLU A 458 13.77 -31.14 12.39
C GLU A 458 13.18 -30.33 13.56
N LEU A 459 13.02 -29.01 13.42
CA LEU A 459 12.45 -28.17 14.47
C LEU A 459 10.99 -28.57 14.78
N PRO A 460 10.57 -28.53 16.06
CA PRO A 460 9.20 -28.87 16.42
C PRO A 460 8.26 -27.74 15.98
N LEU A 461 7.45 -27.99 14.95
CA LEU A 461 6.43 -27.06 14.48
C LEU A 461 5.04 -27.49 14.95
N THR A 462 4.14 -26.52 15.09
CA THR A 462 2.72 -26.81 15.29
C THR A 462 2.11 -27.48 14.06
N ALA A 463 0.96 -28.14 14.24
CA ALA A 463 0.22 -28.71 13.13
C ALA A 463 -0.30 -27.59 12.23
N TYR A 464 -0.16 -27.75 10.91
CA TYR A 464 -0.66 -26.77 9.96
C TYR A 464 -2.19 -26.71 9.98
N VAL A 465 -2.73 -25.50 10.10
CA VAL A 465 -4.16 -25.18 10.01
C VAL A 465 -4.37 -24.24 8.83
N CYS A 466 -5.36 -24.53 7.97
CA CYS A 466 -5.60 -23.71 6.78
C CYS A 466 -6.12 -22.31 7.19
N PRO A 467 -5.53 -21.20 6.71
CA PRO A 467 -5.94 -19.85 7.10
C PRO A 467 -7.44 -19.58 6.91
N THR A 468 -8.06 -20.17 5.89
CA THR A 468 -9.51 -20.05 5.62
C THR A 468 -10.41 -20.68 6.68
N THR A 469 -9.85 -21.48 7.60
CA THR A 469 -10.57 -22.08 8.74
C THR A 469 -10.43 -21.29 10.04
N MET A 470 -9.68 -20.17 10.01
CA MET A 470 -9.37 -19.32 11.16
C MET A 470 -10.11 -17.96 11.12
N LEU A 471 -11.03 -17.78 10.15
CA LEU A 471 -11.90 -16.61 9.99
C LEU A 471 -13.22 -16.76 10.78
#